data_AF-A0A8T0RIA0-F1
#
_entry.id   AF-A0A8T0RIA0-F1
#
_cell.length_a   1.000
_cell.length_b   1.000
_cell.length_c   1.000
_cell.angle_alpha   90.00
_cell.angle_beta   90.00
_cell.angle_gamma   90.00
#
_symmetry.space_group_name_H-M   'P 1'
#
loop_
_entity.id
_entity.type
_entity.pdbx_description
1 polymer ?
#
loop_
_entity_poly.entity_id
_entity_poly.type
_entity_poly.pdbx_seq_one_letter_code
_entity_poly.pdbx_strand_id
1 'polypeptide(L)'
;MRPRRARAAGKPRRGVRRRAAARCRALQPAARRYDQGLNADLGNDVFVAVNAYRMHMDFISDPAAYGFVTAKVACCGQGPYNGVGRCTAASSVCPDRSVYAFWDNFHPTERANRIIVSQFMMDGTQEYMHPINLTTILAVAAAAFN
;
A
#
# COMPACT_ATOMS: atom_id res chain seq x y z
N MET A 1 -17.80 -34.61 -32.01
CA MET A 1 -17.04 -33.98 -30.90
C MET A 1 -16.99 -32.48 -31.16
N ARG A 2 -17.76 -31.65 -30.43
CA ARG A 2 -17.78 -30.17 -30.63
C ARG A 2 -16.70 -29.52 -29.74
N PRO A 3 -15.91 -28.55 -30.24
CA PRO A 3 -14.87 -27.93 -29.43
C PRO A 3 -15.51 -27.05 -28.35
N ARG A 4 -15.06 -27.20 -27.10
CA ARG A 4 -15.46 -26.35 -25.98
C ARG A 4 -14.88 -24.94 -26.21
N ARG A 5 -15.75 -23.94 -26.38
CA ARG A 5 -15.34 -22.53 -26.38
C ARG A 5 -14.70 -22.21 -25.03
N ALA A 6 -13.46 -21.73 -25.04
CA ALA A 6 -12.83 -21.15 -23.86
C ALA A 6 -13.65 -19.94 -23.39
N ARG A 7 -14.08 -19.93 -22.13
CA ARG A 7 -14.69 -18.73 -21.52
C ARG A 7 -13.61 -17.67 -21.41
N ALA A 8 -13.79 -16.54 -22.11
CA ALA A 8 -12.99 -15.35 -21.88
C ALA A 8 -13.10 -14.95 -20.41
N ALA A 9 -11.96 -14.73 -19.75
CA ALA A 9 -11.91 -14.16 -18.40
C ALA A 9 -12.59 -12.78 -18.45
N GLY A 10 -13.78 -12.67 -17.85
CA GLY A 10 -14.54 -11.42 -17.83
C GLY A 10 -13.73 -10.32 -17.14
N LYS A 11 -13.67 -9.13 -17.76
CA LYS A 11 -13.08 -7.93 -17.13
C LYS A 11 -13.68 -7.74 -15.73
N PRO A 12 -12.88 -7.47 -14.68
CA PRO A 12 -13.42 -7.13 -13.38
C PRO A 12 -14.36 -5.94 -13.51
N ARG A 13 -15.62 -6.09 -13.09
CA ARG A 13 -16.60 -4.99 -13.12
C ARG A 13 -16.02 -3.81 -12.32
N ARG A 14 -15.96 -2.62 -12.92
CA ARG A 14 -15.41 -1.38 -12.32
C ARG A 14 -15.91 -1.12 -10.87
N GLY A 15 -17.08 -1.64 -10.50
CA GLY A 15 -17.65 -1.55 -9.16
C GLY A 15 -16.94 -2.35 -8.05
N VAL A 16 -16.21 -3.44 -8.35
CA VAL A 16 -15.55 -4.25 -7.31
C VAL A 16 -14.33 -3.52 -6.73
N ARG A 17 -13.50 -2.91 -7.59
CA ARG A 17 -12.30 -2.15 -7.17
C ARG A 17 -12.67 -0.91 -6.33
N ARG A 18 -13.74 -0.20 -6.71
CA ARG A 18 -14.25 0.94 -5.94
C ARG A 18 -14.75 0.56 -4.55
N ARG A 19 -15.35 -0.63 -4.40
CA ARG A 19 -15.82 -1.14 -3.11
C ARG A 19 -14.68 -1.55 -2.18
N ALA A 20 -13.61 -2.16 -2.70
CA ALA A 20 -12.46 -2.54 -1.89
C ALA A 20 -11.73 -1.31 -1.31
N ALA A 21 -11.39 -0.32 -2.14
CA ALA A 21 -10.76 0.91 -1.67
C ALA A 21 -11.64 1.67 -0.66
N ALA A 22 -12.95 1.74 -0.89
CA ALA A 22 -13.88 2.35 0.05
C ALA A 22 -13.91 1.63 1.41
N ARG A 23 -13.82 0.30 1.43
CA ARG A 23 -13.74 -0.48 2.67
C ARG A 23 -12.42 -0.23 3.41
N CYS A 24 -11.28 -0.26 2.72
CA CYS A 24 -9.98 0.05 3.33
C CYS A 24 -9.98 1.47 3.94
N ARG A 25 -10.51 2.45 3.21
CA ARG A 25 -10.67 3.82 3.72
C ARG A 25 -11.57 3.88 4.97
N ALA A 26 -12.67 3.12 4.97
CA ALA A 26 -13.64 3.12 6.08
C ALA A 26 -13.12 2.41 7.34
N LEU A 27 -12.18 1.47 7.21
CA LEU A 27 -11.58 0.77 8.35
C LEU A 27 -10.57 1.63 9.11
N GLN A 28 -9.95 2.61 8.44
CA GLN A 28 -8.87 3.42 9.04
C GLN A 28 -9.29 4.17 10.32
N PRO A 29 -10.44 4.88 10.38
CA PRO A 29 -10.87 5.55 11.61
C PRO A 29 -11.18 4.57 12.74
N ALA A 30 -11.67 3.36 12.43
CA ALA A 30 -11.96 2.34 13.43
C ALA A 30 -10.69 1.78 14.07
N ALA A 31 -9.66 1.51 13.28
CA ALA A 31 -8.35 1.09 13.78
C ALA A 31 -7.74 2.17 14.71
N ARG A 32 -7.76 3.44 14.29
CA ARG A 32 -7.27 4.54 15.14
C ARG A 32 -8.01 4.64 16.47
N ARG A 33 -9.34 4.49 16.47
CA ARG A 33 -10.14 4.56 17.70
C ARG A 33 -9.85 3.40 18.64
N TYR A 34 -9.58 2.21 18.09
CA TYR A 34 -9.21 1.06 18.88
C TYR A 34 -7.88 1.30 19.62
N ASP A 35 -6.85 1.75 18.90
CA ASP A 35 -5.54 2.06 19.50
C ASP A 35 -5.65 3.19 20.53
N GLN A 36 -6.47 4.21 20.27
CA GLN A 36 -6.76 5.29 21.23
C GLN A 36 -7.42 4.77 22.52
N GLY A 37 -8.33 3.80 22.41
CA GLY A 37 -8.94 3.17 23.57
C GLY A 37 -7.91 2.42 24.42
N LEU A 38 -7.04 1.65 23.76
CA LEU A 38 -5.96 0.94 24.45
C LEU A 38 -4.98 1.89 25.16
N ASN A 39 -4.60 3.00 24.52
CA ASN A 39 -3.73 3.99 25.15
C ASN A 39 -4.41 4.69 26.34
N ALA A 40 -5.72 4.96 26.24
CA ALA A 40 -6.48 5.51 27.34
C ALA A 40 -6.54 4.56 28.54
N ASP A 41 -6.77 3.26 28.30
CA ASP A 41 -6.80 2.23 29.34
C ASP A 41 -5.43 2.05 30.03
N LEU A 42 -4.33 2.24 29.29
CA LEU A 42 -2.97 2.16 29.81
C LEU A 42 -2.44 3.47 30.42
N GLY A 43 -3.15 4.58 30.21
CA GLY A 43 -2.71 5.92 30.59
C GLY A 43 -1.44 6.41 29.89
N ASN A 44 -1.02 5.76 28.80
CA ASN A 44 0.21 6.03 28.08
C ASN A 44 0.06 5.72 26.57
N ASP A 45 0.78 6.45 25.72
CA ASP A 45 0.77 6.22 24.27
C ASP A 45 1.73 5.09 23.85
N VAL A 46 1.24 3.85 23.94
CA VAL A 46 2.00 2.63 23.58
C VAL A 46 1.66 2.14 22.18
N PHE A 47 0.38 2.19 21.81
CA PHE A 47 -0.11 1.75 20.51
C PHE A 47 -0.12 2.90 19.50
N VAL A 48 0.37 2.62 18.30
CA VAL A 48 0.50 3.60 17.21
C VAL A 48 -0.18 3.08 15.95
N ALA A 49 -1.17 3.84 15.49
CA ALA A 49 -1.93 3.55 14.29
C ALA A 49 -1.24 4.10 13.03
N VAL A 50 -0.87 3.22 12.10
CA VAL A 50 -0.24 3.57 10.82
C VAL A 50 -1.28 3.63 9.69
N ASN A 51 -1.27 4.70 8.89
CA ASN A 51 -2.17 4.93 7.77
C ASN A 51 -1.61 4.40 6.45
N ALA A 52 -1.46 3.08 6.40
CA ALA A 52 -1.01 2.38 5.20
C ALA A 52 -1.89 2.70 3.98
N TYR A 53 -3.21 2.87 4.17
CA TYR A 53 -4.11 3.22 3.06
C TYR A 53 -3.69 4.53 2.39
N ARG A 54 -3.43 5.58 3.18
CA ARG A 54 -2.99 6.88 2.62
C ARG A 54 -1.66 6.75 1.90
N MET A 55 -0.65 6.16 2.56
CA MET A 55 0.69 5.96 1.98
C MET A 55 0.64 5.31 0.59
N HIS A 56 -0.20 4.29 0.44
CA HIS A 56 -0.37 3.63 -0.87
C HIS A 56 -1.14 4.50 -1.84
N MET A 57 -2.22 5.15 -1.37
CA MET A 57 -3.08 5.93 -2.26
C MET A 57 -2.39 7.15 -2.84
N ASP A 58 -1.41 7.75 -2.16
CA ASP A 58 -0.72 8.93 -2.68
C ASP A 58 0.01 8.60 -4.00
N PHE A 59 0.87 7.58 -4.02
CA PHE A 59 1.54 7.17 -5.27
C PHE A 59 0.63 6.41 -6.25
N ILE A 60 -0.49 5.85 -5.80
CA ILE A 60 -1.49 5.25 -6.72
C ILE A 60 -2.26 6.33 -7.47
N SER A 61 -2.62 7.42 -6.78
CA SER A 61 -3.43 8.51 -7.32
C SER A 61 -2.63 9.44 -8.22
N ASP A 62 -1.36 9.68 -7.90
CA ASP A 62 -0.43 10.45 -8.72
C ASP A 62 0.93 9.74 -8.83
N PRO A 63 1.04 8.66 -9.63
CA PRO A 63 2.30 7.93 -9.76
C PRO A 63 3.46 8.80 -10.27
N ALA A 64 3.17 9.81 -11.09
CA ALA A 64 4.19 10.66 -11.69
C ALA A 64 4.88 11.56 -10.64
N ALA A 65 4.13 12.09 -9.68
CA ALA A 65 4.69 12.84 -8.55
C ALA A 65 5.69 12.03 -7.72
N TYR A 66 5.54 10.70 -7.70
CA TYR A 66 6.44 9.77 -7.02
C TYR A 66 7.48 9.13 -7.96
N GLY A 67 7.54 9.61 -9.20
CA GLY A 67 8.46 9.18 -10.24
C GLY A 67 8.18 7.78 -10.80
N PHE A 68 6.97 7.27 -10.64
CA PHE A 68 6.51 6.06 -11.31
C PHE A 68 5.88 6.38 -12.66
N VAL A 69 6.13 5.53 -13.67
CA VAL A 69 5.46 5.65 -14.98
C VAL A 69 4.02 5.13 -14.93
N THR A 70 3.70 4.26 -13.97
CA THR A 70 2.35 3.71 -13.81
C THR A 70 2.12 3.08 -12.44
N ALA A 71 0.88 3.20 -11.95
CA ALA A 71 0.31 2.41 -10.86
C ALA A 71 -0.80 1.45 -11.34
N LYS A 72 -1.00 1.33 -12.66
CA LYS A 72 -2.09 0.53 -13.26
C LYS A 72 -1.62 -0.78 -13.89
N VAL A 73 -0.34 -0.87 -14.25
CA VAL A 73 0.30 -2.04 -14.86
C VAL A 73 1.32 -2.58 -13.85
N ALA A 74 1.31 -3.89 -13.60
CA ALA A 74 2.30 -4.53 -12.74
C ALA A 74 3.59 -4.85 -13.51
N CYS A 75 4.74 -4.86 -12.82
CA CYS A 75 6.01 -5.20 -13.43
C CYS A 75 6.07 -6.68 -13.87
N CYS A 76 5.69 -7.60 -12.99
CA CYS A 76 5.62 -9.03 -13.23
C CYS A 76 4.16 -9.50 -13.32
N GLY A 77 3.82 -10.18 -14.41
CA GLY A 77 2.52 -10.84 -14.50
C GLY A 77 2.16 -11.30 -15.90
N GLN A 78 0.87 -11.57 -16.08
CA GLN A 78 0.32 -12.11 -17.32
C GLN A 78 -0.96 -11.37 -17.71
N GLY A 79 -1.29 -11.42 -19.00
CA GLY A 79 -2.52 -10.86 -19.54
C GLY A 79 -2.64 -9.34 -19.38
N PRO A 80 -3.86 -8.78 -19.46
CA PRO A 80 -4.08 -7.35 -19.39
C PRO A 80 -3.50 -6.73 -18.11
N TYR A 81 -2.71 -5.66 -18.27
CA TYR A 81 -2.05 -4.92 -17.18
C TYR A 81 -1.06 -5.75 -16.35
N ASN A 82 -0.59 -6.91 -16.87
CA ASN A 82 0.12 -7.92 -16.06
C ASN A 82 -0.68 -8.31 -14.80
N GLY A 83 -2.01 -8.23 -14.89
CA GLY A 83 -2.90 -8.31 -13.73
C GLY A 83 -3.48 -9.70 -13.45
N VAL A 84 -3.14 -10.70 -14.26
CA VAL A 84 -3.78 -12.03 -14.25
C VAL A 84 -2.85 -13.06 -13.61
N GLY A 85 -3.39 -13.84 -12.67
CA GLY A 85 -2.66 -14.91 -12.01
C GLY A 85 -1.61 -14.42 -11.02
N ARG A 86 -0.70 -15.31 -10.64
CA ARG A 86 0.49 -15.01 -9.84
C ARG A 86 1.66 -14.69 -10.76
N CYS A 87 2.65 -13.95 -10.25
CA CYS A 87 3.95 -13.86 -10.89
C CYS A 87 4.65 -15.24 -10.83
N THR A 88 4.98 -15.82 -11.98
CA THR A 88 5.68 -17.11 -12.10
C THR A 88 6.78 -17.01 -13.15
N ALA A 89 7.57 -18.08 -13.33
CA ALA A 89 8.60 -18.13 -14.37
C ALA A 89 8.06 -17.97 -15.81
N ALA A 90 6.76 -18.17 -16.03
CA ALA A 90 6.11 -17.96 -17.33
C ALA A 90 5.56 -16.53 -17.51
N SER A 91 5.69 -15.67 -16.51
CA SER A 91 5.20 -14.30 -16.56
C SER A 91 6.14 -13.38 -17.33
N SER A 92 5.58 -12.34 -17.94
CA SER A 92 6.37 -11.22 -18.44
C SER A 92 6.86 -10.38 -17.27
N VAL A 93 8.11 -9.93 -17.34
CA VAL A 93 8.75 -9.07 -16.33
C VAL A 93 9.19 -7.77 -17.01
N CYS A 94 8.92 -6.64 -16.37
CA CYS A 94 9.33 -5.34 -16.86
C CYS A 94 10.86 -5.16 -16.82
N PRO A 95 11.46 -4.37 -17.73
CA PRO A 95 12.91 -4.20 -17.80
C PRO A 95 13.50 -3.41 -16.62
N ASP A 96 12.70 -2.49 -16.04
CA ASP A 96 13.11 -1.68 -14.90
C ASP A 96 11.99 -1.66 -13.85
N ARG A 97 12.22 -2.36 -12.73
CA ARG A 97 11.27 -2.41 -11.60
C ARG A 97 11.17 -1.10 -10.83
N SER A 98 12.16 -0.22 -10.96
CA SER A 98 12.21 1.03 -10.22
C SER A 98 11.14 2.00 -10.72
N VAL A 99 10.72 1.94 -11.99
CA VAL A 99 9.72 2.90 -12.51
C VAL A 99 8.27 2.45 -12.33
N TYR A 100 8.02 1.26 -11.77
CA TYR A 100 6.66 0.72 -11.55
C TYR A 100 6.27 0.79 -10.08
N ALA A 101 5.03 1.17 -9.80
CA ALA A 101 4.53 1.19 -8.41
C ALA A 101 4.29 -0.22 -7.87
N PHE A 102 3.90 -1.18 -8.72
CA PHE A 102 3.53 -2.54 -8.33
C PHE A 102 4.44 -3.60 -8.97
N TRP A 103 4.90 -4.54 -8.13
CA TRP A 103 5.63 -5.72 -8.57
C TRP A 103 4.70 -6.70 -9.27
N ASP A 104 3.60 -7.09 -8.64
CA ASP A 104 2.55 -7.93 -9.22
C ASP A 104 1.17 -7.25 -9.05
N ASN A 105 0.09 -7.99 -9.25
CA ASN A 105 -1.27 -7.43 -9.13
C ASN A 105 -1.73 -7.10 -7.70
N PHE A 106 -0.90 -7.34 -6.68
CA PHE A 106 -1.20 -7.08 -5.28
C PHE A 106 -0.08 -6.29 -4.56
N HIS A 107 1.18 -6.60 -4.83
CA HIS A 107 2.32 -6.15 -4.02
C HIS A 107 3.05 -4.95 -4.64
N PRO A 108 3.42 -3.93 -3.84
CA PRO A 108 4.25 -2.82 -4.30
C PRO A 108 5.67 -3.28 -4.68
N THR A 109 6.34 -2.52 -5.54
CA THR A 109 7.77 -2.74 -5.81
C THR A 109 8.63 -2.37 -4.60
N GLU A 110 9.89 -2.80 -4.62
CA GLU A 110 10.90 -2.35 -3.64
C GLU A 110 10.95 -0.82 -3.52
N ARG A 111 10.89 -0.09 -4.66
CA ARG A 111 10.90 1.37 -4.65
C ARG A 111 9.65 1.95 -4.00
N ALA A 112 8.47 1.41 -4.30
CA ALA A 112 7.24 1.84 -3.64
C ALA A 112 7.29 1.59 -2.12
N ASN A 113 7.85 0.46 -1.68
CA ASN A 113 8.08 0.21 -0.26
C ASN A 113 9.04 1.24 0.37
N ARG A 114 10.12 1.63 -0.32
CA ARG A 114 11.02 2.70 0.18
C ARG A 114 10.30 4.04 0.32
N ILE A 115 9.40 4.37 -0.59
CA ILE A 115 8.57 5.59 -0.50
C ILE A 115 7.65 5.51 0.72
N ILE A 116 6.93 4.40 0.90
CA ILE A 116 6.08 4.18 2.08
C ILE A 116 6.87 4.40 3.37
N VAL A 117 8.07 3.80 3.47
CA VAL A 117 8.95 3.99 4.62
C VAL A 117 9.36 5.45 4.81
N SER A 118 9.77 6.14 3.74
CA SER A 118 10.14 7.56 3.83
C SER A 118 8.99 8.44 4.32
N GLN A 119 7.75 8.16 3.90
CA GLN A 119 6.57 8.96 4.29
C GLN A 119 6.32 8.94 5.80
N PHE A 120 6.53 7.80 6.49
CA PHE A 120 6.33 7.76 7.94
C PHE A 120 7.59 7.98 8.76
N MET A 121 8.78 7.82 8.17
CA MET A 121 10.04 8.09 8.85
C MET A 121 10.42 9.57 8.85
N MET A 122 10.12 10.31 7.77
CA MET A 122 10.73 11.63 7.53
C MET A 122 9.75 12.81 7.61
N ASP A 123 8.44 12.56 7.51
CA ASP A 123 7.46 13.65 7.45
C ASP A 123 7.35 14.40 8.79
N GLY A 124 7.62 13.73 9.92
CA GLY A 124 7.48 14.33 11.26
C GLY A 124 6.06 14.80 11.60
N THR A 125 5.11 14.63 10.69
CA THR A 125 3.68 14.89 10.91
C THR A 125 3.01 13.65 11.48
N GLN A 126 1.81 13.85 12.03
CA GLN A 126 0.95 12.73 12.42
C GLN A 126 0.07 12.23 11.27
N GLU A 127 0.16 12.78 10.07
CA GLU A 127 -0.72 12.43 8.95
C GLU A 127 -0.81 10.92 8.69
N TYR A 128 0.35 10.27 8.77
CA TYR A 128 0.52 8.85 8.53
C TYR A 128 0.59 8.00 9.80
N MET A 129 0.91 8.57 10.96
CA MET A 129 1.08 7.86 12.23
C MET A 129 0.44 8.65 13.37
N HIS A 130 -0.39 7.99 14.19
CA HIS A 130 -1.01 8.62 15.37
C HIS A 130 -0.96 7.68 16.58
N PRO A 131 -0.94 8.20 17.82
CA PRO A 131 -0.89 9.63 18.16
C PRO A 131 0.51 10.23 18.07
N ILE A 132 1.55 9.41 17.90
CA ILE A 132 2.94 9.86 17.76
C ILE A 132 3.53 9.38 16.43
N ASN A 133 4.43 10.17 15.86
CA ASN A 133 5.17 9.80 14.65
C ASN A 133 6.51 9.13 15.00
N LEU A 134 7.15 8.51 14.01
CA LEU A 134 8.38 7.77 14.26
C LEU A 134 9.54 8.68 14.69
N THR A 135 9.63 9.92 14.20
CA THR A 135 10.65 10.87 14.63
C THR A 135 10.56 11.14 16.12
N THR A 136 9.35 11.32 16.67
CA THR A 136 9.11 11.46 18.12
C THR A 136 9.50 10.19 18.86
N ILE A 137 9.10 9.01 18.38
CA ILE A 137 9.46 7.72 19.01
C ILE A 137 10.98 7.56 19.09
N LEU A 138 11.69 7.85 18.01
CA LEU A 138 13.16 7.75 17.96
C LEU A 138 13.83 8.77 18.87
N ALA A 139 13.30 9.99 18.97
CA ALA A 139 13.84 11.02 19.87
C ALA A 139 13.67 10.63 21.35
N VAL A 140 12.50 10.10 21.74
CA VAL A 140 12.26 9.62 23.10
C VAL A 140 13.15 8.42 23.44
N ALA A 141 13.30 7.48 22.50
CA ALA A 141 14.20 6.35 22.67
C ALA A 141 15.64 6.81 22.86
N ALA A 142 16.13 7.74 22.02
CA ALA A 142 17.49 8.27 22.14
C ALA A 142 17.72 8.99 23.48
N ALA A 143 16.72 9.71 23.99
CA ALA A 143 16.78 10.38 25.29
C ALA A 143 16.75 9.38 26.48
N ALA A 144 16.16 8.19 26.31
CA ALA A 144 16.10 7.16 27.35
C ALA A 144 17.38 6.34 27.49
N PHE A 145 18.31 6.44 26.53
CA PHE A 145 19.59 5.72 26.52
C PHE A 145 20.82 6.61 26.72
N ASN A 146 20.61 7.90 27.02
CA ASN A 146 21.63 8.85 27.50
C ASN A 146 21.44 9.12 28.99
#